data_AF-A0A9X1BCY8-F1
#
_entry.id   AF-A0A9X1BCY8-F1
#
_cell.length_a   1.000
_cell.length_b   1.000
_cell.length_c   1.000
_cell.angle_alpha   90.00
_cell.angle_beta   90.00
_cell.angle_gamma   90.00
#
_symmetry.space_group_name_H-M   'P 1'
#
loop_
_entity.id
_entity.type
_entity.pdbx_description
1 polymer ?
#
loop_
_entity_poly.entity_id
_entity_poly.type
_entity_poly.pdbx_seq_one_letter_code
_entity_poly.pdbx_strand_id
1 'polypeptide(L)'
;MEKLKRVSSPASILLESLVALSLFAMITTLLLGEMRRSRTERLADFKEMEVLSVAQMALQTGKNSLTVNGIQVEVEKDAQHITVYHQGKAVLHVE
;
A
#
# COMPACT_ATOMS: atom_id res chain seq x y z
N MET A 1 -11.96 46.83 -37.16
CA MET A 1 -11.43 45.72 -36.32
C MET A 1 -12.18 44.46 -36.72
N GLU A 2 -11.71 43.79 -37.77
CA GLU A 2 -12.35 42.56 -38.26
C GLU A 2 -12.18 41.44 -37.24
N LYS A 3 -13.29 40.78 -36.91
CA LYS A 3 -13.34 39.64 -36.00
C LYS A 3 -12.74 38.43 -36.72
N LEU A 4 -11.57 37.97 -36.27
CA LEU A 4 -10.98 36.70 -36.68
C LEU A 4 -11.90 35.54 -36.24
N LYS A 5 -12.88 35.19 -37.07
CA LYS A 5 -13.73 34.02 -36.88
C LYS A 5 -12.91 32.78 -37.27
N ARG A 6 -12.20 32.19 -36.30
CA ARG A 6 -11.45 30.94 -36.49
C ARG A 6 -12.45 29.78 -36.59
N VAL A 7 -12.82 29.41 -37.81
CA VAL A 7 -13.62 28.22 -38.08
C VAL A 7 -12.65 27.04 -38.12
N SER A 8 -12.54 26.30 -37.01
CA SER A 8 -11.74 25.07 -36.96
C SER A 8 -12.29 24.09 -38.00
N SER A 9 -11.42 23.56 -38.87
CA SER A 9 -11.86 22.56 -39.85
C SER A 9 -12.18 21.25 -39.12
N PRO A 10 -13.08 20.40 -39.65
CA PRO A 10 -13.36 19.09 -39.06
C PRO A 10 -12.08 18.26 -38.81
N ALA A 11 -11.08 18.40 -39.69
CA ALA A 11 -9.78 17.76 -39.53
C ALA A 11 -8.98 18.28 -38.31
N SER A 12 -9.04 19.57 -37.98
CA SER A 12 -8.36 20.10 -36.80
C SER A 12 -9.02 19.63 -35.51
N ILE A 13 -10.36 19.53 -35.48
CA ILE A 13 -11.10 18.98 -34.33
C ILE A 13 -10.73 17.52 -34.08
N LEU A 14 -10.61 16.71 -35.14
CA LEU A 14 -10.17 15.33 -35.04
C LEU A 14 -8.75 15.22 -34.46
N LEU A 15 -7.82 16.06 -34.94
CA LEU A 15 -6.44 16.05 -34.49
C LEU A 15 -6.31 16.52 -33.03
N GLU A 16 -7.01 17.59 -32.65
CA GLU A 16 -7.05 18.07 -31.26
C GLU A 16 -7.62 17.00 -30.31
N SER A 17 -8.69 16.32 -30.71
CA SER A 17 -9.29 15.25 -29.92
C SER A 17 -8.35 14.05 -29.78
N LEU A 18 -7.61 13.71 -30.83
CA LEU A 18 -6.63 12.62 -30.82
C LEU A 18 -5.44 12.92 -29.89
N VAL A 19 -4.94 14.16 -29.92
CA VAL A 19 -3.87 14.61 -29.03
C VAL A 19 -4.35 14.66 -27.58
N ALA A 20 -5.57 15.15 -27.33
CA ALA A 20 -6.15 15.15 -25.99
C ALA A 20 -6.32 13.72 -25.45
N LEU A 21 -6.80 12.79 -26.28
CA LEU A 21 -6.97 11.39 -25.91
C LEU A 21 -5.64 10.70 -25.60
N SER A 22 -4.60 10.93 -26.42
CA SER A 22 -3.30 10.31 -26.21
C SER A 22 -2.64 10.81 -24.92
N LEU A 23 -2.75 12.12 -24.63
CA LEU A 23 -2.26 12.69 -23.38
C LEU A 23 -3.03 12.13 -22.17
N PHE A 24 -4.35 12.03 -22.27
CA PHE A 24 -5.18 11.46 -21.21
C PHE A 24 -4.86 9.98 -20.97
N ALA A 25 -4.73 9.18 -22.03
CA ALA A 25 -4.34 7.78 -21.95
C ALA A 25 -2.95 7.61 -21.32
N MET A 26 -2.00 8.49 -21.66
CA MET A 26 -0.66 8.48 -21.08
C MET A 26 -0.70 8.77 -19.57
N ILE A 27 -1.37 9.84 -19.15
CA ILE A 27 -1.48 10.22 -17.73
C ILE A 27 -2.18 9.11 -16.93
N THR A 28 -3.30 8.58 -17.44
CA THR A 28 -4.05 7.52 -16.75
C THR A 28 -3.24 6.22 -16.63
N THR A 29 -2.44 5.88 -17.65
CA THR A 29 -1.54 4.71 -17.59
C THR A 29 -0.46 4.89 -16.53
N LEU A 30 0.17 6.06 -16.45
CA LEU A 30 1.17 6.38 -15.42
C LEU A 30 0.57 6.30 -14.02
N LEU A 31 -0.59 6.94 -13.80
CA LEU A 31 -1.29 6.90 -12.52
C LEU A 31 -1.67 5.48 -12.11
N LEU A 32 -2.17 4.67 -13.05
CA LEU A 32 -2.53 3.28 -12.77
C LEU A 32 -1.31 2.42 -12.43
N GLY A 33 -0.18 2.64 -13.12
CA GLY A 33 1.09 2.00 -12.81
C GLY A 33 1.55 2.30 -11.39
N GLU A 34 1.53 3.58 -11.01
CA GLU A 34 1.95 4.03 -9.68
C GLU A 34 1.01 3.51 -8.57
N MET A 35 -0.31 3.55 -8.79
CA MET A 35 -1.27 2.99 -7.84
C MET A 35 -1.10 1.49 -7.62
N ARG A 36 -0.79 0.74 -8.69
CA ARG A 36 -0.53 -0.70 -8.59
C ARG A 36 0.71 -0.98 -7.76
N ARG A 37 1.81 -0.27 -8.06
CA ARG A 37 3.06 -0.37 -7.30
C ARG A 37 2.86 -0.01 -5.82
N SER A 38 2.23 1.14 -5.58
CA SER A 38 1.90 1.62 -4.24
C SER A 38 1.05 0.62 -3.45
N ARG A 39 0.09 -0.05 -4.11
CA ARG A 39 -0.74 -1.08 -3.44
C ARG A 39 0.08 -2.31 -3.05
N THR A 40 1.04 -2.75 -3.88
CA THR A 40 1.89 -3.89 -3.55
C THR A 40 2.82 -3.59 -2.39
N GLU A 41 3.45 -2.42 -2.38
CA GLU A 41 4.30 -1.97 -1.27
C GLU A 41 3.49 -1.86 0.03
N ARG A 42 2.30 -1.24 -0.03
CA ARG A 42 1.38 -1.15 1.13
C ARG A 42 0.94 -2.50 1.68
N LEU A 43 0.75 -3.51 0.83
CA LEU A 43 0.35 -4.85 1.30
C LEU A 43 1.47 -5.54 2.09
N ALA A 44 2.74 -5.30 1.74
CA ALA A 44 3.87 -5.79 2.52
C ALA A 44 3.94 -5.07 3.87
N ASP A 45 3.80 -3.74 3.87
CA ASP A 45 3.77 -2.93 5.09
C ASP A 45 2.61 -3.33 6.02
N PHE A 46 1.43 -3.63 5.44
CA PHE A 46 0.28 -4.11 6.19
C PHE A 46 0.55 -5.42 6.90
N LYS A 47 1.25 -6.36 6.26
CA LYS A 47 1.55 -7.65 6.87
C LYS A 47 2.49 -7.49 8.07
N GLU A 48 3.49 -6.62 7.96
CA GLU A 48 4.40 -6.33 9.09
C GLU A 48 3.67 -5.64 10.24
N MET A 49 2.81 -4.65 9.93
CA MET A 49 1.95 -4.01 10.93
C MET A 49 0.99 -5.01 11.60
N GLU A 50 0.45 -5.97 10.83
CA GLU A 50 -0.47 -6.97 11.37
C GLU A 50 0.27 -7.93 12.32
N VAL A 51 1.49 -8.35 12.00
CA VAL A 51 2.33 -9.16 12.90
C VAL A 51 2.61 -8.43 14.21
N LEU A 52 2.96 -7.15 14.15
CA LEU A 52 3.19 -6.33 15.34
C LEU A 52 1.93 -6.15 16.19
N SER A 53 0.77 -5.95 15.55
CA SER A 53 -0.52 -5.85 16.22
C SER A 53 -0.88 -7.14 16.97
N VAL A 54 -0.70 -8.30 16.33
CA VAL A 54 -0.91 -9.60 16.98
C VAL A 54 0.09 -9.84 18.10
N ALA A 55 1.35 -9.44 17.93
CA ALA A 55 2.36 -9.49 18.99
C ALA A 55 1.94 -8.66 20.22
N GLN A 56 1.51 -7.42 20.01
CA GLN A 56 1.02 -6.55 21.08
C GLN A 56 -0.23 -7.13 21.76
N MET A 57 -1.15 -7.70 20.99
CA MET A 57 -2.33 -8.37 21.53
C MET A 57 -1.98 -9.62 22.35
N ALA A 58 -0.97 -10.39 21.95
CA ALA A 58 -0.47 -11.53 22.72
C ALA A 58 0.08 -11.09 24.08
N LEU A 59 0.84 -9.98 24.11
CA LEU A 59 1.32 -9.38 25.35
C LEU A 59 0.18 -8.89 26.24
N GLN A 60 -0.79 -8.17 25.68
CA GLN A 60 -1.95 -7.63 26.42
C GLN A 60 -2.84 -8.74 26.99
N THR A 61 -3.05 -9.81 26.23
CA THR A 61 -3.86 -10.97 26.68
C THR A 61 -3.07 -11.92 27.59
N GLY A 62 -1.76 -11.70 27.76
CA GLY A 62 -0.88 -12.51 28.58
C GLY A 62 -0.66 -13.93 28.05
N LYS A 63 -1.06 -14.22 26.81
CA LYS A 63 -0.94 -15.56 26.21
C LYS A 63 0.46 -15.78 25.66
N ASN A 64 1.02 -16.97 25.93
CA ASN A 64 2.33 -17.37 25.41
C ASN A 64 2.31 -17.68 23.90
N SER A 65 1.13 -17.92 23.33
CA SER A 65 0.96 -18.05 21.89
C SER A 65 -0.40 -17.49 21.49
N LEU A 66 -0.45 -16.77 20.38
CA LEU A 66 -1.67 -16.19 19.84
C LEU A 66 -1.69 -16.30 18.32
N THR A 67 -2.81 -16.79 17.79
CA THR A 67 -3.06 -16.85 16.35
C THR A 67 -4.27 -16.02 16.01
N VAL A 68 -4.09 -14.98 15.19
CA VAL A 68 -5.16 -14.09 14.69
C VAL A 68 -4.95 -13.89 13.20
N ASN A 69 -6.02 -13.99 12.41
CA ASN A 69 -5.98 -13.84 10.94
C ASN A 69 -4.93 -14.74 10.24
N GLY A 70 -4.62 -15.90 10.81
CA GLY A 70 -3.59 -16.82 10.29
C GLY A 70 -2.15 -16.42 10.61
N ILE A 71 -1.93 -15.35 11.36
CA ILE A 71 -0.63 -14.93 11.88
C ILE A 71 -0.49 -15.53 13.28
N GLN A 72 0.48 -16.43 13.46
CA GLN A 72 0.84 -17.02 14.74
C GLN A 72 2.05 -16.29 15.33
N VAL A 73 1.95 -15.87 16.59
CA VAL A 73 3.07 -15.31 17.35
C VAL A 73 3.27 -16.10 18.63
N GLU A 74 4.52 -16.17 19.09
CA GLU A 74 4.94 -16.85 20.31
C GLU A 74 5.68 -15.88 21.21
N VAL A 75 5.31 -15.85 22.49
CA VAL A 75 5.85 -14.92 23.49
C VAL A 75 6.74 -15.71 24.42
N GLU A 76 8.03 -15.42 24.38
CA GLU A 76 9.00 -15.91 25.37
C GLU A 76 9.24 -14.83 26.41
N LYS A 77 9.18 -15.22 27.68
CA LYS A 77 9.43 -14.35 28.82
C LYS A 77 10.69 -14.85 29.51
N ASP A 78 11.73 -14.03 29.54
CA ASP A 78 12.89 -14.21 30.39
C ASP A 78 12.73 -13.35 31.66
N ALA A 79 13.58 -13.55 32.66
CA ALA A 79 13.50 -12.90 33.97
C ALA A 79 13.51 -11.35 33.93
N GLN A 80 13.94 -10.77 32.81
CA GLN A 80 14.03 -9.32 32.61
C GLN A 80 13.48 -8.81 31.27
N HIS A 81 13.06 -9.70 30.35
CA HIS A 81 12.72 -9.30 28.99
C HIS A 81 11.60 -10.15 28.43
N ILE A 82 10.75 -9.55 27.59
CA ILE A 82 9.74 -10.26 26.83
C ILE A 82 10.06 -10.12 25.35
N THR A 83 10.22 -11.25 24.67
CA THR A 83 10.47 -11.29 23.22
C THR A 83 9.34 -12.03 22.53
N VAL A 84 8.76 -11.41 21.49
CA VAL A 84 7.73 -12.02 20.66
C VAL A 84 8.32 -12.45 19.34
N TYR A 85 8.08 -13.70 18.97
CA TYR A 85 8.55 -14.33 17.74
C TYR A 85 7.41 -14.57 16.76
N HIS A 86 7.71 -14.39 15.48
CA HIS A 86 6.89 -14.82 14.35
C HIS A 86 7.76 -15.59 13.37
N GLN A 87 7.41 -16.84 13.07
CA GLN A 87 8.19 -17.72 12.18
C GLN A 87 9.68 -17.81 12.56
N GLY A 88 9.98 -17.85 13.86
CA GLY A 88 11.35 -17.92 14.39
C GLY A 88 12.15 -16.62 14.33
N LYS A 89 11.55 -15.50 13.92
CA LYS A 89 12.16 -14.16 13.97
C LYS A 89 11.56 -13.33 15.10
N ALA A 90 12.41 -12.65 15.87
CA ALA A 90 11.96 -11.69 16.88
C ALA A 90 11.33 -10.48 16.18
N VAL A 91 10.08 -10.17 16.51
CA VAL A 91 9.29 -9.06 15.94
C VAL A 91 9.00 -7.96 16.94
N LEU A 92 9.06 -8.26 18.24
CA LEU A 92 8.87 -7.29 19.31
C LEU A 92 9.75 -7.67 20.50
N HIS A 93 10.41 -6.68 21.10
CA HIS A 93 11.20 -6.83 22.31
C HIS A 93 10.77 -5.77 23.31
N VAL A 94 10.49 -6.18 24.55
CA VAL A 94 10.03 -5.31 25.65
C VAL A 94 10.88 -5.60 26.88
N GLU A 95 11.46 -4.55 27.47
CA GLU A 95 12.17 -4.54 28.75
C GLU A 95 11.19 -4.41 29.93
#